data_AF-A0A7Z2XAF2-F1
#
_entry.id   AF-A0A7Z2XAF2-F1
#
_cell.length_a   1.000
_cell.length_b   1.000
_cell.length_c   1.000
_cell.angle_alpha   90.00
_cell.angle_beta   90.00
_cell.angle_gamma   90.00
#
_symmetry.space_group_name_H-M   'P 1'
#
loop_
_entity.id
_entity.type
_entity.pdbx_description
1 polymer ?
#
loop_
_entity_poly.entity_id
_entity_poly.type
_entity_poly.pdbx_seq_one_letter_code
_entity_poly.pdbx_strand_id
1 'polypeptide(L)'
;MSFAKASSLIACLLGASTLVGCAVGPQATWTDLGPGGIAAKRGYIACYTDANIIDGRRAEGTLCASPSSGFLSDGEPTVVARMNYGQKYTLELSKTLSGFALPFGDKTGILKCDPMKTEPSKTMPESFCTLTVNGQKLVSAKIIFDGA
;
A
#
# COMPACT_ATOMS: atom_id res chain seq x y z
N MET A 1 8.77 -67.99 13.55
CA MET A 1 7.73 -67.22 12.83
C MET A 1 8.03 -65.74 13.00
N SER A 2 8.03 -65.02 11.87
CA SER A 2 8.67 -63.72 11.67
C SER A 2 8.25 -62.59 12.62
N PHE A 3 9.27 -61.92 13.16
CA PHE A 3 9.24 -60.55 13.66
C PHE A 3 9.06 -59.59 12.49
N ALA A 4 7.83 -59.42 12.00
CA ALA A 4 7.56 -58.48 10.91
C ALA A 4 6.16 -57.90 11.06
N LYS A 5 5.97 -56.97 12.01
CA LYS A 5 4.80 -56.07 12.08
C LYS A 5 4.92 -55.08 13.26
N ALA A 6 5.94 -54.23 13.24
CA ALA A 6 5.99 -53.10 14.19
C ALA A 6 6.64 -51.83 13.64
N SER A 7 7.43 -51.91 12.56
CA SER A 7 8.20 -50.75 12.09
C SER A 7 7.47 -49.80 11.13
N SER A 8 6.23 -50.09 10.72
CA SER A 8 5.57 -49.34 9.63
C SER A 8 4.70 -48.15 10.07
N LEU A 9 4.57 -47.86 11.37
CA LEU A 9 3.72 -46.77 11.86
C LEU A 9 4.46 -45.53 12.37
N ILE A 10 5.80 -45.57 12.46
CA ILE A 10 6.59 -44.45 13.00
C ILE A 10 7.06 -43.48 11.89
N ALA A 11 7.14 -43.94 10.63
CA ALA A 11 7.68 -43.13 9.54
C ALA A 11 6.76 -42.01 9.02
N CYS A 12 5.45 -42.03 9.32
CA CYS A 12 4.51 -41.01 8.83
C CYS A 12 4.36 -39.79 9.75
N LEU A 13 4.86 -39.82 10.99
CA LEU A 13 4.66 -38.72 11.95
C LEU A 13 5.77 -37.67 11.96
N LEU A 14 6.90 -37.92 11.30
CA LEU A 14 8.05 -37.01 11.26
C LEU A 14 8.09 -36.08 10.02
N GLY A 15 7.17 -36.27 9.06
CA GLY A 15 7.14 -35.47 7.83
C GLY A 15 6.26 -34.21 7.89
N ALA A 16 5.44 -34.04 8.92
CA ALA A 16 4.45 -32.95 8.97
C ALA A 16 4.98 -31.65 9.63
N SER A 17 6.13 -31.69 10.31
CA SER A 17 6.66 -30.55 11.07
C SER A 17 7.53 -29.58 10.26
N THR A 18 7.83 -29.87 8.99
CA THR A 18 8.70 -29.00 8.16
C THR A 18 7.94 -28.10 7.18
N LEU A 19 6.62 -28.26 7.03
CA LEU A 19 5.83 -27.49 6.05
C LEU A 19 5.17 -26.21 6.60
N VAL A 20 5.26 -25.94 7.91
CA VAL A 20 4.64 -24.73 8.51
C VAL A 20 5.51 -23.48 8.35
N GLY A 21 6.75 -23.62 7.84
CA GLY A 21 7.71 -22.50 7.73
C GLY A 21 7.80 -21.80 6.37
N CYS A 22 7.14 -22.29 5.32
CA CYS A 22 7.38 -21.83 3.94
C CYS A 22 6.13 -21.29 3.26
N ALA A 23 5.55 -20.20 3.76
CA ALA A 23 4.55 -19.47 2.97
C ALA A 23 4.58 -17.95 3.15
N VAL A 24 5.33 -17.43 4.13
CA VAL A 24 5.41 -15.98 4.37
C VAL A 24 6.88 -15.64 4.44
N GLY A 25 7.40 -14.99 3.39
CA GLY A 25 8.73 -14.40 3.45
C GLY A 25 8.86 -13.49 4.69
N PRO A 26 10.09 -13.22 5.16
CA PRO A 26 10.28 -12.37 6.33
C PRO A 26 9.50 -11.07 6.13
N GLN A 27 8.57 -10.78 7.05
CA GLN A 27 7.87 -9.50 7.02
C GLN A 27 8.92 -8.41 7.08
N ALA A 28 8.80 -7.42 6.21
CA ALA A 28 9.73 -6.30 6.20
C ALA A 28 9.76 -5.66 7.61
N THR A 29 10.93 -5.48 8.18
CA THR A 29 11.10 -5.00 9.57
C THR A 29 11.28 -3.50 9.67
N TRP A 30 11.42 -2.83 8.53
CA TRP A 30 11.63 -1.39 8.46
C TRP A 30 10.35 -0.61 8.82
N THR A 31 10.56 0.62 9.28
CA THR A 31 9.54 1.62 9.58
C THR A 31 10.07 3.00 9.20
N ASP A 32 9.18 3.89 8.76
CA ASP A 32 9.45 5.28 8.39
C ASP A 32 10.58 5.42 7.36
N LEU A 33 10.35 4.95 6.14
CA LEU A 33 11.24 5.22 5.00
C LEU A 33 11.18 6.70 4.56
N GLY A 34 10.32 7.50 5.18
CA GLY A 34 10.08 8.89 4.84
C GLY A 34 9.14 9.06 3.64
N PRO A 35 9.01 10.29 3.11
CA PRO A 35 8.15 10.53 1.97
C PRO A 35 8.71 9.89 0.69
N GLY A 36 7.91 9.05 0.05
CA GLY A 36 8.25 8.42 -1.23
C GLY A 36 7.97 9.30 -2.46
N GLY A 37 8.35 8.79 -3.63
CA GLY A 37 8.01 9.37 -4.93
C GLY A 37 7.16 8.41 -5.75
N ILE A 38 6.07 8.90 -6.34
CA ILE A 38 5.20 8.16 -7.25
C ILE A 38 5.17 8.92 -8.59
N ALA A 39 5.71 8.30 -9.64
CA ALA A 39 5.60 8.81 -11.00
C ALA A 39 4.41 8.12 -11.69
N ALA A 40 3.25 8.77 -11.68
CA ALA A 40 2.03 8.24 -12.26
C ALA A 40 2.05 8.46 -13.78
N LYS A 41 2.00 7.38 -14.57
CA LYS A 41 2.10 7.42 -16.04
C LYS A 41 0.88 6.79 -16.69
N ARG A 42 0.54 7.22 -17.90
CA ARG A 42 -0.60 6.65 -18.62
C ARG A 42 -0.40 5.15 -18.82
N GLY A 43 -1.41 4.35 -18.46
CA GLY A 43 -1.36 2.88 -18.55
C GLY A 43 -0.61 2.18 -17.41
N TYR A 44 0.00 2.91 -16.48
CA TYR A 44 0.75 2.32 -15.35
C TYR A 44 0.32 2.94 -14.01
N ILE A 45 -0.03 2.07 -13.06
CA ILE A 45 -0.24 2.47 -11.67
C ILE A 45 1.10 2.36 -10.95
N ALA A 46 1.65 3.49 -10.52
CA ALA A 46 2.83 3.52 -9.67
C ALA A 46 2.40 3.57 -8.20
N CYS A 47 3.10 2.82 -7.35
CA CYS A 47 2.80 2.71 -5.93
C CYS A 47 4.05 2.94 -5.09
N TYR A 48 3.86 3.54 -3.92
CA TYR A 48 4.83 3.63 -2.85
C TYR A 48 4.25 3.00 -1.60
N THR A 49 5.05 2.20 -0.90
CA THR A 49 4.66 1.57 0.37
C THR A 49 5.63 1.99 1.45
N ASP A 50 5.08 2.45 2.57
CA ASP A 50 5.81 2.73 3.81
C ASP A 50 5.15 1.94 4.96
N ALA A 51 5.76 1.93 6.13
CA ALA A 51 5.29 1.24 7.30
C ALA A 51 5.59 2.10 8.51
N ASN A 52 4.64 2.21 9.43
CA ASN A 52 4.79 2.98 10.65
C ASN A 52 4.15 2.25 11.82
N ILE A 53 4.49 2.66 13.03
CA ILE A 53 3.85 2.15 14.25
C ILE A 53 2.55 2.94 14.46
N ILE A 54 1.42 2.25 14.37
CA ILE A 54 0.08 2.78 14.59
C ILE A 54 -0.52 2.07 15.80
N ASP A 55 -0.75 2.82 16.88
CA ASP A 55 -1.27 2.29 18.15
C ASP A 55 -0.39 1.15 18.72
N GLY A 56 0.93 1.31 18.65
CA GLY A 56 1.89 0.33 19.17
C GLY A 56 2.08 -0.91 18.30
N ARG A 57 1.46 -0.99 17.11
CA ARG A 57 1.65 -2.09 16.17
C ARG A 57 2.15 -1.58 14.81
N ARG A 58 3.06 -2.31 14.17
CA ARG A 58 3.49 -2.01 12.79
C ARG A 58 2.31 -2.18 11.85
N ALA A 59 2.05 -1.16 11.04
CA ALA A 59 1.09 -1.17 9.96
C ALA A 59 1.80 -0.68 8.69
N GLU A 60 1.49 -1.32 7.56
CA GLU A 60 1.94 -0.91 6.24
C GLU A 60 0.88 -0.03 5.59
N GLY A 61 1.31 1.03 4.91
CA GLY A 61 0.46 1.89 4.09
C GLY A 61 0.99 1.91 2.67
N THR A 62 0.08 1.76 1.72
CA THR A 62 0.40 1.91 0.30
C THR A 62 -0.40 3.07 -0.28
N LEU A 63 0.30 3.98 -0.94
CA LEU A 63 -0.28 4.97 -1.83
C LEU A 63 0.04 4.58 -3.27
N CYS A 64 -0.95 4.63 -4.15
CA CYS A 64 -0.72 4.57 -5.59
C CYS A 64 -1.40 5.74 -6.27
N ALA A 65 -0.98 6.03 -7.49
CA ALA A 65 -1.62 7.05 -8.30
C ALA A 65 -1.75 6.60 -9.75
N SER A 66 -2.81 7.08 -10.38
CA SER A 66 -3.00 6.98 -11.82
C SER A 66 -3.26 8.38 -12.37
N PRO A 67 -2.61 8.76 -13.49
CA PRO A 67 -3.00 9.97 -14.18
C PRO A 67 -4.40 9.80 -14.78
N SER A 68 -4.98 10.90 -15.27
CA SER A 68 -6.29 10.92 -15.92
C SER A 68 -6.52 9.71 -16.85
N SER A 69 -7.50 8.87 -16.52
CA SER A 69 -7.78 7.64 -17.29
C SER A 69 -8.92 7.89 -18.28
N GLY A 70 -8.60 7.94 -19.58
CA GLY A 70 -9.59 7.98 -20.66
C GLY A 70 -8.93 7.90 -22.04
N PHE A 71 -9.54 7.19 -22.98
CA PHE A 71 -9.14 7.22 -24.41
C PHE A 71 -9.37 8.62 -25.02
N LEU A 72 -10.27 9.41 -24.43
CA LEU A 72 -10.66 10.77 -24.78
C LEU A 72 -10.52 11.71 -23.56
N SER A 73 -9.32 11.75 -22.98
CA SER A 73 -8.82 12.65 -21.91
C SER A 73 -9.79 13.69 -21.33
N ASP A 74 -10.50 13.38 -20.24
CA ASP A 74 -11.19 14.38 -19.37
C ASP A 74 -11.40 13.90 -17.91
N GLY A 75 -10.79 12.77 -17.51
CA GLY A 75 -10.95 12.24 -16.14
C GLY A 75 -10.01 12.91 -15.14
N GLU A 76 -10.45 13.09 -13.90
CA GLU A 76 -9.58 13.58 -12.83
C GLU A 76 -8.51 12.52 -12.44
N PRO A 77 -7.27 12.92 -12.08
CA PRO A 77 -6.30 12.00 -11.51
C PRO A 77 -6.84 11.27 -10.27
N THR A 78 -6.43 10.03 -10.08
CA THR A 78 -6.88 9.22 -8.95
C THR A 78 -5.74 8.82 -8.04
N VAL A 79 -6.05 8.74 -6.76
CA VAL A 79 -5.16 8.27 -5.69
C VAL A 79 -5.78 7.03 -5.07
N VAL A 80 -4.98 5.99 -4.93
CA VAL A 80 -5.37 4.75 -4.25
C VAL A 80 -4.68 4.70 -2.90
N ALA A 81 -5.44 4.46 -1.85
CA ALA A 81 -4.92 4.23 -0.51
C ALA A 81 -5.28 2.81 -0.02
N ARG A 82 -4.33 2.18 0.66
CA ARG A 82 -4.51 0.86 1.29
C ARG A 82 -3.72 0.81 2.59
N MET A 83 -4.28 0.15 3.60
CA MET A 83 -3.56 -0.25 4.80
C MET A 83 -3.40 -1.78 4.83
N ASN A 84 -2.17 -2.24 5.07
CA ASN A 84 -1.77 -3.65 5.06
C ASN A 84 -2.26 -4.37 3.79
N TYR A 85 -2.66 -5.62 3.94
CA TYR A 85 -3.30 -6.40 2.90
C TYR A 85 -4.83 -6.16 2.80
N GLY A 86 -5.35 -5.10 3.44
CA GLY A 86 -6.78 -4.79 3.51
C GLY A 86 -7.38 -4.18 2.24
N GLN A 87 -8.58 -3.63 2.40
CA GLN A 87 -9.34 -2.98 1.33
C GLN A 87 -8.58 -1.80 0.72
N LYS A 88 -8.68 -1.68 -0.60
CA LYS A 88 -8.15 -0.57 -1.39
C LYS A 88 -9.25 0.46 -1.60
N TYR A 89 -8.90 1.73 -1.50
CA TYR A 89 -9.80 2.85 -1.75
C TYR A 89 -9.25 3.70 -2.88
N THR A 90 -9.98 3.76 -3.98
CA THR A 90 -9.65 4.63 -5.12
C THR A 90 -10.51 5.88 -5.04
N LEU A 91 -9.86 7.04 -5.01
CA LEU A 91 -10.50 8.34 -4.91
C LEU A 91 -9.96 9.27 -5.99
N GLU A 92 -10.82 10.13 -6.50
CA GLU A 92 -10.41 11.29 -7.29
C GLU A 92 -9.60 12.24 -6.40
N LEU A 93 -8.58 12.89 -6.96
CA LEU A 93 -7.68 13.75 -6.21
C LEU A 93 -8.42 14.88 -5.47
N SER A 94 -9.46 15.47 -6.07
CA SER A 94 -10.28 16.56 -5.53
C SER A 94 -10.92 16.19 -4.20
N LYS A 95 -11.41 14.96 -4.07
CA LYS A 95 -12.02 14.43 -2.85
C LYS A 95 -11.02 14.33 -1.70
N THR A 96 -9.73 14.22 -2.01
CA THR A 96 -8.67 14.08 -1.01
C THR A 96 -8.14 15.43 -0.52
N LEU A 97 -8.46 16.56 -1.16
CA LEU A 97 -7.88 17.86 -0.81
C LEU A 97 -8.24 18.33 0.61
N SER A 98 -9.47 18.08 1.03
CA SER A 98 -9.95 18.39 2.38
C SER A 98 -9.61 17.31 3.42
N GLY A 99 -9.04 16.18 2.99
CA GLY A 99 -8.91 14.97 3.79
C GLY A 99 -10.17 14.12 3.72
N PHE A 100 -10.05 12.91 3.15
CA PHE A 100 -11.14 11.96 3.02
C PHE A 100 -10.99 10.83 4.04
N ALA A 101 -12.06 10.53 4.79
CA ALA A 101 -12.07 9.47 5.77
C ALA A 101 -12.21 8.08 5.11
N LEU A 102 -11.32 7.15 5.46
CA LEU A 102 -11.25 5.80 4.92
C LEU A 102 -11.40 4.78 6.07
N PRO A 103 -12.42 3.90 6.03
CA PRO A 103 -12.56 2.88 7.05
C PRO A 103 -11.58 1.72 6.81
N PHE A 104 -10.72 1.43 7.78
CA PHE A 104 -9.81 0.29 7.76
C PHE A 104 -10.14 -0.68 8.90
N GLY A 105 -11.29 -1.34 8.79
CA GLY A 105 -11.80 -2.21 9.85
C GLY A 105 -12.24 -1.38 11.06
N ASP A 106 -11.57 -1.58 12.19
CA ASP A 106 -11.77 -0.84 13.44
C ASP A 106 -11.06 0.52 13.48
N LYS A 107 -10.19 0.80 12.51
CA LYS A 107 -9.44 2.07 12.41
C LYS A 107 -10.04 3.00 11.37
N THR A 108 -9.91 4.30 11.61
CA THR A 108 -10.25 5.32 10.60
C THR A 108 -8.97 5.98 10.10
N GLY A 109 -8.74 5.89 8.79
CA GLY A 109 -7.70 6.62 8.09
C GLY A 109 -8.20 7.94 7.51
N ILE A 110 -7.30 8.89 7.30
CA ILE A 110 -7.57 10.11 6.55
C ILE A 110 -6.55 10.20 5.43
N LEU A 111 -7.03 10.13 4.19
CA LEU A 111 -6.22 10.42 3.01
C LEU A 111 -6.35 11.91 2.68
N LYS A 112 -5.26 12.65 2.81
CA LYS A 112 -5.21 14.06 2.44
C LYS A 112 -4.13 14.31 1.40
N CYS A 113 -4.46 15.05 0.34
CA CYS A 113 -3.50 15.50 -0.64
C CYS A 113 -3.48 17.02 -0.73
N ASP A 114 -2.32 17.57 -1.08
CA ASP A 114 -2.19 18.98 -1.39
C ASP A 114 -2.75 19.29 -2.79
N PRO A 115 -3.25 20.52 -3.01
CA PRO A 115 -3.59 21.00 -4.34
C PRO A 115 -2.40 20.81 -5.29
N MET A 116 -2.69 20.47 -6.54
CA MET A 116 -1.64 20.31 -7.55
C MET A 116 -0.85 21.60 -7.69
N LYS A 117 0.47 21.48 -7.64
CA LYS A 117 1.40 22.57 -7.91
C LYS A 117 2.05 22.33 -9.26
N THR A 118 2.06 23.37 -10.08
CA THR A 118 2.85 23.42 -11.32
C THR A 118 3.97 24.43 -11.06
N GLU A 119 5.19 23.95 -10.82
CA GLU A 119 6.34 24.84 -10.71
C GLU A 119 6.63 25.46 -12.10
N PRO A 120 7.01 26.75 -12.20
CA PRO A 120 7.27 27.40 -13.49
C PRO A 120 8.34 26.70 -14.36
N SER A 121 9.22 25.90 -13.74
CA SER A 121 10.28 25.13 -14.39
C SER A 121 9.96 23.65 -14.61
N LYS A 122 8.80 23.16 -14.14
CA LYS A 122 8.36 21.77 -14.32
C LYS A 122 7.06 21.70 -15.09
N THR A 123 7.07 20.94 -16.18
CA THR A 123 5.89 20.67 -17.03
C THR A 123 4.90 19.69 -16.42
N MET A 124 5.26 19.01 -15.33
CA MET A 124 4.42 17.95 -14.73
C MET A 124 3.80 18.42 -13.40
N PRO A 125 2.46 18.37 -13.27
CA PRO A 125 1.80 18.72 -12.01
C PRO A 125 2.15 17.72 -10.91
N GLU A 126 2.46 18.25 -9.72
CA GLU A 126 2.78 17.45 -8.53
C GLU A 126 1.78 17.68 -7.39
N SER A 127 1.49 16.63 -6.63
CA SER A 127 0.67 16.68 -5.41
C SER A 127 1.36 15.87 -4.31
N PHE A 128 1.30 16.36 -3.07
CA PHE A 128 1.81 15.62 -1.92
C PHE A 128 0.66 14.99 -1.15
N CYS A 129 0.65 13.67 -1.04
CA CYS A 129 -0.41 12.93 -0.35
C CYS A 129 0.12 12.28 0.92
N THR A 130 -0.70 12.32 1.98
CA THR A 130 -0.44 11.66 3.25
C THR A 130 -1.65 10.86 3.66
N LEU A 131 -1.42 9.60 4.02
CA LEU A 131 -2.39 8.77 4.72
C LEU A 131 -2.04 8.75 6.20
N THR A 132 -2.96 9.24 7.02
CA THR A 132 -2.89 9.09 8.48
C THR A 132 -3.90 8.06 8.94
N VAL A 133 -3.63 7.37 10.05
CA VAL A 133 -4.55 6.44 10.71
C VAL A 133 -4.54 6.75 12.20
N ASN A 134 -5.72 6.96 12.79
CA ASN A 134 -5.83 7.37 14.20
C ASN A 134 -4.93 8.57 14.55
N GLY A 135 -4.84 9.55 13.64
CA GLY A 135 -4.01 10.75 13.78
C GLY A 135 -2.50 10.55 13.59
N GLN A 136 -2.02 9.31 13.43
CA GLN A 136 -0.60 8.99 13.22
C GLN A 136 -0.31 8.85 11.72
N LYS A 137 0.84 9.37 11.27
CA LYS A 137 1.30 9.23 9.87
C LYS A 137 1.56 7.75 9.56
N LEU A 138 0.90 7.23 8.53
CA LEU A 138 1.14 5.86 8.07
C LEU A 138 2.07 5.82 6.85
N VAL A 139 1.77 6.64 5.83
CA VAL A 139 2.58 6.75 4.60
C VAL A 139 2.39 8.13 3.98
N SER A 140 3.43 8.67 3.35
CA SER A 140 3.32 9.87 2.53
C SER A 140 4.12 9.73 1.24
N ALA A 141 3.65 10.39 0.18
CA ALA A 141 4.30 10.36 -1.11
C ALA A 141 4.09 11.68 -1.88
N LYS A 142 5.14 12.11 -2.57
CA LYS A 142 5.02 13.08 -3.66
C LYS A 142 4.61 12.34 -4.92
N ILE A 143 3.49 12.73 -5.51
CA ILE A 143 2.94 12.19 -6.74
C ILE A 143 3.22 13.17 -7.86
N ILE A 144 3.83 12.70 -8.95
CA ILE A 144 4.04 13.44 -10.19
C ILE A 144 3.11 12.81 -11.22
N PHE A 145 2.20 13.60 -11.80
CA PHE A 145 1.27 13.14 -12.83
C PHE A 145 1.86 13.42 -14.21
N ASP A 146 2.53 12.40 -14.77
CA ASP A 146 3.07 12.41 -16.12
C ASP A 146 2.00 11.86 -17.08
N GLY A 147 1.29 12.78 -17.73
CA GLY A 147 0.21 12.46 -18.68
C GLY A 147 0.68 12.13 -20.10
N ALA A 148 1.99 12.10 -20.34
CA ALA A 148 2.60 11.91 -21.66
C ALA A 148 2.63 10.44 -22.12
#